data_AF-A0A926NBQ5-F1
#
_entry.id   AF-A0A926NBQ5-F1
#
_cell.length_a   1.000
_cell.length_b   1.000
_cell.length_c   1.000
_cell.angle_alpha   90.00
_cell.angle_beta   90.00
_cell.angle_gamma   90.00
#
_symmetry.space_group_name_H-M   'P 1'
#
loop_
_entity.id
_entity.type
_entity.pdbx_description
1 polymer ?
#
loop_
_entity_poly.entity_id
_entity_poly.type
_entity_poly.pdbx_seq_one_letter_code
_entity_poly.pdbx_strand_id
1 'polypeptide(L)' 'MQLSMGSGCLAYKIRIGEQAKTEDLVDIFDYDENLNLVGVEEQARFYDNWVKSLLNRNT' A
#
# COMPACT_ATOMS: atom_id res chain seq x y z
N MET A 1 6.59 -27.85 0.24
CA MET A 1 5.91 -27.12 -0.84
C MET A 1 5.30 -25.88 -0.21
N GLN A 2 5.82 -24.71 -0.57
CA GLN A 2 5.28 -23.43 -0.14
C GLN A 2 3.96 -23.20 -0.87
N LEU A 3 2.89 -22.88 -0.15
CA LEU A 3 1.64 -22.43 -0.76
C LEU A 3 1.93 -21.08 -1.41
N SER A 4 2.21 -21.06 -2.71
CA SER A 4 2.22 -19.82 -3.47
C SER A 4 0.77 -19.33 -3.53
N MET A 5 0.44 -18.24 -2.81
CA MET A 5 -0.92 -17.66 -2.79
C MET A 5 -1.31 -17.00 -4.13
N GLY A 6 -0.61 -17.32 -5.22
CA GLY A 6 -0.79 -16.71 -6.54
C GLY A 6 -0.74 -15.19 -6.47
N SER A 7 -1.67 -14.54 -7.17
CA SER A 7 -1.83 -13.07 -7.19
C SER A 7 -2.22 -12.47 -5.83
N GLY A 8 -2.56 -13.28 -4.82
CA GLY A 8 -2.93 -12.84 -3.48
C GLY A 8 -1.74 -12.39 -2.61
N CYS A 9 -0.51 -12.60 -3.06
CA CYS A 9 0.69 -12.07 -2.40
C CYS A 9 0.99 -10.62 -2.78
N LEU A 10 0.31 -10.02 -3.76
CA LEU A 10 0.66 -8.69 -4.25
C LEU A 10 -0.21 -7.61 -3.61
N ALA A 11 0.43 -6.50 -3.21
CA ALA A 11 -0.23 -5.30 -2.71
C ALA A 11 0.39 -4.05 -3.33
N TYR A 12 -0.36 -2.94 -3.37
CA TYR A 12 0.16 -1.66 -3.83
C TYR A 12 0.84 -0.90 -2.69
N LYS A 13 2.07 -0.45 -2.91
CA LYS A 13 2.76 0.50 -2.02
C LYS A 13 2.28 1.92 -2.34
N ILE A 14 1.39 2.46 -1.51
CA ILE A 14 0.77 3.77 -1.73
C ILE A 14 1.59 4.92 -1.11
N ARG A 15 1.56 6.08 -1.78
CA ARG A 15 2.18 7.34 -1.30
C ARG A 15 1.15 8.47 -1.33
N ILE A 16 1.13 9.30 -0.30
CA ILE A 16 0.22 10.47 -0.22
C ILE A 16 0.44 11.37 -1.43
N GLY A 17 -0.66 11.74 -2.10
CA GLY A 17 -0.60 12.52 -3.32
C GLY A 17 0.00 11.73 -4.48
N GLU A 18 -0.14 10.42 -4.56
CA GLU A 18 0.16 9.70 -5.79
C GLU A 18 -0.86 8.60 -6.02
N GLN A 19 -1.40 8.52 -7.23
CA GLN A 19 -2.25 7.41 -7.62
C GLN A 19 -1.38 6.17 -7.74
N ALA A 20 -1.78 5.08 -7.09
CA ALA A 20 -1.07 3.82 -7.15
C ALA A 20 -0.99 3.32 -8.59
N LYS A 21 0.22 2.94 -9.03
CA LYS A 21 0.48 2.39 -10.36
C LYS A 21 0.87 0.92 -10.26
N THR A 22 0.79 0.21 -11.39
CA THR A 22 1.21 -1.20 -11.47
C THR A 22 2.68 -1.41 -11.11
N GLU A 23 3.53 -0.40 -11.29
CA GLU A 23 4.94 -0.41 -10.86
C GLU A 23 5.13 -0.38 -9.33
N ASP A 24 4.10 0.03 -8.57
CA ASP A 24 4.12 0.06 -7.10
C ASP A 24 3.65 -1.26 -6.47
N LEU A 25 3.40 -2.31 -7.27
CA LEU A 25 3.06 -3.63 -6.75
C LEU A 25 4.27 -4.25 -6.05
N VAL A 26 4.08 -4.67 -4.80
CA VAL A 26 5.07 -5.35 -3.97
C VAL A 26 4.49 -6.67 -3.48
N ASP A 27 5.35 -7.66 -3.26
CA ASP A 27 4.97 -8.90 -2.58
C ASP A 27 4.93 -8.64 -1.06
N ILE A 28 3.79 -8.94 -0.43
CA ILE A 28 3.55 -8.70 1.00
C ILE A 28 4.39 -9.61 1.92
N PHE A 29 5.00 -10.66 1.36
CA PHE A 29 5.94 -11.53 2.06
C PHE A 29 7.39 -11.17 1.79
N ASP A 30 7.66 -10.17 0.93
CA ASP A 30 9.02 -9.71 0.68
C ASP A 30 9.56 -8.94 1.89
N TYR A 31 10.86 -9.03 2.09
CA TYR A 31 11.52 -8.40 3.23
C TYR A 31 11.93 -6.97 2.86
N ASP A 32 11.32 -5.97 3.52
CA ASP A 32 11.70 -4.55 3.39
C ASP A 32 12.18 -4.04 4.76
N GLU A 33 13.48 -3.80 4.89
CA GLU A 33 14.12 -3.25 6.10
C GLU A 33 13.57 -1.87 6.49
N ASN A 34 12.94 -1.15 5.55
CA ASN A 34 12.37 0.17 5.76
C ASN A 34 10.86 0.13 6.07
N LEU A 35 10.29 -1.06 6.26
CA LEU A 35 8.87 -1.19 6.58
C LEU A 35 8.61 -0.79 8.03
N ASN A 36 7.84 0.27 8.22
CA ASN A 36 7.35 0.67 9.53
C ASN A 36 6.12 -0.15 9.90
N LEU A 37 6.26 -1.03 10.89
CA LEU A 37 5.14 -1.77 11.46
C LEU A 37 4.31 -0.83 12.34
N VAL A 38 3.09 -0.53 11.91
CA VAL A 38 2.16 0.35 12.60
C VAL A 38 0.85 -0.35 12.91
N GLY A 39 0.09 0.17 13.88
CA GLY A 39 -1.21 -0.39 14.28
C GLY A 39 -2.29 -0.23 13.21
N VAL A 40 -3.34 -1.06 13.28
CA VAL A 40 -4.45 -1.07 12.29
C VAL A 40 -5.11 0.31 12.15
N GLU A 41 -5.29 1.05 13.26
CA GLU A 41 -5.87 2.39 13.22
C GLU A 41 -5.01 3.38 12.44
N GLU A 42 -3.69 3.28 12.57
CA GLU A 42 -2.76 4.16 11.86
C GLU A 42 -2.73 3.84 10.35
N GLN A 43 -2.80 2.55 9.98
CA GLN A 43 -2.94 2.14 8.58
C GLN A 43 -4.24 2.66 7.97
N ALA A 44 -5.36 2.53 8.68
CA ALA A 44 -6.66 3.02 8.24
C ALA A 44 -6.67 4.55 8.05
N ARG A 45 -6.09 5.28 9.01
CA ARG A 45 -5.93 6.75 8.92
C ARG A 45 -5.05 7.15 7.75
N PHE A 46 -3.95 6.43 7.50
CA PHE A 46 -3.08 6.70 6.36
C PHE A 46 -3.80 6.50 5.03
N TYR A 47 -4.58 5.41 4.91
CA TYR A 47 -5.37 5.14 3.72
C TYR A 47 -6.43 6.22 3.45
N ASP A 48 -7.17 6.64 4.47
CA ASP A 48 -8.16 7.72 4.34
C ASP A 48 -7.51 9.05 3.89
N ASN A 49 -6.35 9.39 4.47
CA ASN A 49 -5.58 10.55 4.05
C ASN A 49 -5.09 10.44 2.61
N TRP A 50 -4.67 9.25 2.18
CA TRP A 50 -4.28 8.99 0.80
C TRP A 50 -5.45 9.23 -0.16
N VAL A 51 -6.62 8.66 0.10
CA VAL A 51 -7.81 8.88 -0.74
C VAL A 51 -8.15 10.38 -0.83
N LYS A 52 -8.18 11.09 0.30
CA LYS A 52 -8.42 12.54 0.33
C LYS A 52 -7.39 13.33 -0.48
N SER A 53 -6.12 12.93 -0.42
CA SER A 53 -5.05 13.60 -1.18
C SER A 53 -5.21 13.47 -2.70
N LEU A 54 -5.88 12.40 -3.17
CA LEU A 54 -6.19 12.20 -4.58
C LEU A 54 -7.41 13.01 -5.02
N LEU A 55 -8.43 13.10 -4.15
CA LEU A 55 -9.64 13.87 -4.43
C LEU A 55 -9.36 15.38 -4.51
N ASN A 56 -8.48 15.89 -3.64
CA ASN A 56 -8.11 17.32 -3.60
C ASN A 56 -7.26 17.78 -4.80
N ARG A 57 -6.92 16.90 -5.75
CA ARG A 57 -6.23 17.25 -7.00
C ARG A 57 -7.17 17.57 -8.16
N ASN A 58 -8.46 17.29 -8.02
CA ASN A 58 -9.45 17.41 -9.09
C ASN A 58 -10.32 18.69 -8.99
N THR A 59 -9.86 19.69 -8.23
CA THR A 59 -10.41 21.06 -8.13
C THR A 59 -9.31 22.06 -8.32
#